data_AF-A0AAP0S325-F1
#
_entry.id   AF-A0AAP0S325-F1
#
_cell.length_a   1.000
_cell.length_b   1.000
_cell.length_c   1.000
_cell.angle_alpha   90.00
_cell.angle_beta   90.00
_cell.angle_gamma   90.00
#
_symmetry.space_group_name_H-M   'P 1'
#
loop_
_entity.id
_entity.type
_entity.pdbx_description
1 polymer ?
#
loop_
_entity_poly.entity_id
_entity_poly.type
_entity_poly.pdbx_seq_one_letter_code
_entity_poly.pdbx_strand_id
1 'polypeptide(L)'
;MPNLIWRMEQLRHLYLPHHKRKGDGYKLRLGNLSDLQTLCGFDTRSCDVKDLIKLTNLKKLRIRMESIKELEEILISASVTLSHLRSFQSEVKSIVEEIGLQRLLLACPHLYKLALGGKIEKLPEFHQFPPNLTKLTLQGSRLEEDPMATLEKLPNLSILHLINNAFKGKEMVCSSKGFPQLNLYSLATCTTRRNGVWLKKPCPVYVN
;
A
#
# COMPACT_ATOMS: atom_id res chain seq x y z
N MET A 1 14.39 7.45 -25.61
CA MET A 1 15.80 7.28 -25.21
C MET A 1 15.96 5.93 -24.52
N PRO A 2 17.00 5.12 -24.81
CA PRO A 2 17.17 3.86 -24.10
C PRO A 2 17.62 4.14 -22.66
N ASN A 3 16.84 3.66 -21.69
CA ASN A 3 17.16 3.78 -20.27
C ASN A 3 18.41 2.97 -19.95
N LEU A 4 19.56 3.63 -19.71
CA LEU A 4 20.81 2.98 -19.27
C LEU A 4 20.80 2.59 -17.78
N ILE A 5 19.68 2.80 -17.09
CA ILE A 5 19.52 2.55 -15.65
C ILE A 5 19.90 1.11 -15.28
N TRP A 6 19.62 0.13 -16.14
CA TRP A 6 19.93 -1.29 -15.90
C TRP A 6 21.43 -1.59 -15.75
N ARG A 7 22.33 -0.68 -16.15
CA ARG A 7 23.79 -0.82 -15.96
C ARG A 7 24.27 -0.27 -14.61
N MET A 8 23.40 0.37 -13.84
CA MET A 8 23.75 1.00 -12.57
C MET A 8 23.60 -0.01 -11.42
N GLU A 9 24.41 -1.06 -11.41
CA GLU A 9 24.28 -2.20 -10.48
C GLU A 9 24.38 -1.79 -9.00
N GLN A 10 25.14 -0.74 -8.70
CA GLN A 10 25.31 -0.18 -7.36
C GLN A 10 24.18 0.78 -6.94
N LEU A 11 23.14 0.96 -7.77
CA LEU A 11 22.05 1.89 -7.49
C LEU A 11 21.19 1.38 -6.33
N ARG A 12 21.12 2.15 -5.24
CA ARG A 12 20.34 1.80 -4.04
C ARG A 12 18.97 2.44 -3.97
N HIS A 13 18.80 3.59 -4.62
CA HIS A 13 17.55 4.35 -4.55
C HIS A 13 17.16 4.87 -5.93
N LEU A 14 15.99 4.48 -6.39
CA LEU A 14 15.42 4.88 -7.67
C LEU A 14 14.06 5.53 -7.45
N TYR A 15 13.91 6.74 -7.96
CA TYR A 15 12.67 7.51 -7.94
C TYR A 15 12.27 7.82 -9.37
N LEU A 16 11.28 7.08 -9.86
CA LEU A 16 10.73 7.27 -11.19
C LEU A 16 9.68 8.39 -11.17
N PRO A 17 9.66 9.25 -12.20
CA PRO A 17 8.67 10.31 -12.28
C PRO A 17 7.27 9.71 -12.40
N HIS A 18 6.29 10.47 -11.91
CA HIS A 18 4.90 10.04 -11.97
C HIS A 18 4.38 10.14 -13.41
N HIS A 19 4.43 9.03 -14.15
CA HIS A 19 3.95 8.99 -15.54
C HIS A 19 2.41 9.06 -15.59
N LYS A 20 1.89 10.17 -16.13
CA LYS A 20 0.45 10.35 -16.42
C LYS A 20 0.05 9.84 -17.81
N ARG A 21 1.01 9.52 -18.68
CA ARG A 21 0.75 9.11 -20.07
C ARG A 21 0.75 7.58 -20.21
N LYS A 22 -0.01 7.07 -21.18
CA LYS A 22 0.19 5.70 -21.70
C LYS A 22 1.66 5.60 -22.10
N GLY A 23 2.35 4.57 -21.63
CA GLY A 23 3.74 4.33 -21.97
C GLY A 23 3.92 4.37 -23.48
N ASP A 24 5.02 4.94 -23.91
CA ASP A 24 5.56 5.00 -25.26
C ASP A 24 5.95 3.60 -25.82
N GLY A 25 5.37 2.52 -25.28
CA GLY A 25 5.65 1.13 -25.63
C GLY A 25 6.93 0.56 -24.97
N TYR A 26 7.75 1.39 -24.33
CA TYR A 26 9.01 0.95 -23.72
C TYR A 26 8.79 0.48 -22.28
N LYS A 27 9.15 -0.78 -22.00
CA LYS A 27 9.28 -1.28 -20.63
C LYS A 27 10.67 -0.99 -20.07
N LEU A 28 10.73 -0.28 -18.95
CA LEU A 28 11.94 -0.11 -18.16
C LEU A 28 12.36 -1.47 -17.60
N ARG A 29 13.63 -1.83 -17.83
CA ARG A 29 14.24 -3.04 -17.25
C ARG A 29 14.93 -2.67 -15.95
N LEU A 30 14.50 -3.29 -14.86
CA LEU A 30 15.05 -3.10 -13.52
C LEU A 30 15.73 -4.36 -12.98
N GLY A 31 15.64 -5.48 -13.71
CA GLY A 31 16.07 -6.80 -13.22
C GLY A 31 17.55 -6.96 -12.85
N ASN A 32 18.44 -6.02 -13.21
CA ASN A 32 19.86 -6.08 -12.86
C ASN A 32 20.22 -5.22 -11.64
N LEU A 33 19.24 -4.57 -11.01
CA LEU A 33 19.48 -3.66 -9.87
C LEU A 33 19.40 -4.41 -8.53
N SER A 34 20.24 -5.42 -8.34
CA SER A 34 20.20 -6.27 -7.14
C SER A 34 20.47 -5.51 -5.84
N ASP A 35 21.23 -4.41 -5.87
CA ASP A 35 21.51 -3.58 -4.68
C ASP A 35 20.40 -2.56 -4.38
N LEU A 36 19.33 -2.52 -5.17
CA LEU A 36 18.27 -1.54 -5.03
C LEU A 36 17.47 -1.76 -3.74
N GLN A 37 17.46 -0.74 -2.88
CA GLN A 37 16.79 -0.75 -1.58
C GLN A 37 15.48 0.05 -1.58
N THR A 38 15.38 1.07 -2.44
CA THR A 38 14.17 1.89 -2.57
C THR A 38 13.79 2.04 -4.03
N LEU A 39 12.54 1.71 -4.33
CA LEU A 39 11.93 1.90 -5.64
C LEU A 39 10.63 2.68 -5.47
N CYS A 40 10.61 3.91 -5.96
CA CYS A 40 9.44 4.76 -5.95
C CYS A 40 8.99 5.04 -7.39
N GLY A 41 7.67 5.07 -7.61
CA GLY A 41 7.11 5.39 -8.93
C GLY A 41 7.11 4.23 -9.91
N PHE A 42 7.24 2.99 -9.43
CA PHE A 42 7.08 1.81 -10.26
C PHE A 42 5.65 1.74 -10.78
N ASP A 43 5.46 1.56 -12.07
CA ASP A 43 4.16 1.53 -12.72
C ASP A 43 4.13 0.36 -13.68
N THR A 44 3.23 -0.59 -13.46
CA THR A 44 3.19 -1.86 -14.23
C THR A 44 2.89 -1.66 -15.72
N ARG A 45 2.40 -0.47 -16.11
CA ARG A 45 2.24 -0.08 -17.52
C ARG A 45 3.57 0.24 -18.21
N SER A 46 4.61 0.52 -17.42
CA SER A 46 5.93 0.98 -17.87
C SER A 46 7.09 0.09 -17.42
N CYS A 47 6.84 -0.84 -16.51
CA CYS A 47 7.84 -1.75 -15.94
C CYS A 47 7.27 -3.17 -15.94
N ASP A 48 8.13 -4.18 -16.07
CA ASP A 48 7.70 -5.57 -15.91
C ASP A 48 7.63 -5.94 -14.43
N VAL A 49 6.47 -6.39 -13.95
CA VAL A 49 6.28 -6.80 -12.55
C VAL A 49 7.24 -7.93 -12.14
N LYS A 50 7.67 -8.76 -13.09
CA LYS A 50 8.63 -9.85 -12.86
C LYS A 50 10.03 -9.35 -12.47
N ASP A 51 10.36 -8.10 -12.79
CA ASP A 51 11.63 -7.52 -12.35
C ASP A 51 11.71 -7.39 -10.83
N LEU A 52 10.56 -7.27 -10.13
CA LEU A 52 10.52 -7.17 -8.67
C LEU A 52 11.11 -8.42 -7.99
N ILE A 53 11.02 -9.59 -8.62
CA ILE A 53 11.58 -10.85 -8.08
C ILE A 53 13.11 -10.79 -7.98
N LYS A 54 13.75 -10.00 -8.86
CA LYS A 54 15.21 -9.87 -8.90
C LYS A 54 15.74 -8.80 -7.94
N LEU A 55 14.86 -7.95 -7.41
CA LEU A 55 15.21 -6.86 -6.48
C LEU A 55 15.26 -7.37 -5.03
N THR A 56 16.16 -8.30 -4.76
CA THR A 56 16.23 -9.05 -3.50
C THR A 56 16.54 -8.17 -2.28
N ASN A 57 17.23 -7.04 -2.46
CA ASN A 57 17.53 -6.09 -1.38
C ASN A 57 16.46 -5.00 -1.17
N LEU A 58 15.32 -5.09 -1.86
CA LEU A 58 14.31 -4.03 -1.85
C LEU A 58 13.61 -3.94 -0.49
N LYS A 59 13.78 -2.80 0.20
CA LYS A 59 13.19 -2.51 1.51
C LYS A 59 11.95 -1.63 1.40
N LYS A 60 11.85 -0.82 0.35
CA LYS A 60 10.75 0.12 0.13
C LYS A 60 10.28 0.11 -1.32
N LEU A 61 9.00 -0.16 -1.51
CA LEU A 61 8.34 -0.18 -2.81
C LEU A 61 7.15 0.78 -2.81
N ARG A 62 7.09 1.65 -3.81
CA ARG A 62 5.87 2.37 -4.19
C ARG A 62 5.48 2.02 -5.61
N ILE A 63 4.33 1.39 -5.76
CA ILE A 63 3.84 0.81 -7.00
C ILE A 63 2.47 1.38 -7.39
N ARG A 64 2.28 1.60 -8.69
CA ARG A 64 0.96 1.76 -9.32
C ARG A 64 0.69 0.55 -10.21
N MET A 65 -0.54 0.06 -10.14
CA MET A 65 -1.02 -1.05 -10.97
C MET A 65 -2.46 -0.79 -11.41
N GLU A 66 -2.88 -1.45 -12.49
CA GLU A 66 -4.29 -1.43 -12.90
C GLU A 66 -5.08 -2.34 -11.96
N SER A 67 -4.55 -3.54 -11.67
CA SER A 67 -5.13 -4.54 -10.79
C SER A 67 -4.11 -5.20 -9.88
N ILE A 68 -4.54 -5.57 -8.67
CA ILE A 68 -3.71 -6.33 -7.73
C ILE A 68 -3.33 -7.72 -8.26
N LYS A 69 -4.10 -8.26 -9.23
CA LYS A 69 -3.82 -9.54 -9.89
C LYS A 69 -2.47 -9.55 -10.61
N GLU A 70 -1.99 -8.38 -11.04
CA GLU A 70 -0.65 -8.24 -11.64
C GLU A 70 0.46 -8.57 -10.64
N LEU A 71 0.25 -8.33 -9.35
CA LEU A 71 1.16 -8.77 -8.29
C LEU A 71 0.93 -10.24 -7.92
N GLU A 72 -0.32 -10.71 -7.91
CA GLU A 72 -0.62 -12.09 -7.52
C GLU A 72 0.20 -13.12 -8.30
N GLU A 73 0.41 -12.90 -9.61
CA GLU A 73 1.26 -13.78 -10.43
C GLU A 73 2.68 -13.93 -9.86
N ILE A 74 3.31 -12.84 -9.40
CA ILE A 74 4.66 -12.90 -8.80
C ILE A 74 4.64 -13.42 -7.37
N LEU A 75 3.56 -13.15 -6.62
CA LEU A 75 3.41 -13.59 -5.24
C LEU A 75 3.14 -15.10 -5.15
N ILE A 76 2.45 -15.67 -6.15
CA ILE A 76 2.15 -17.10 -6.25
C ILE A 76 3.33 -17.89 -6.83
N SER A 77 3.94 -17.38 -7.92
CA SER A 77 4.93 -18.15 -8.69
C SER A 77 6.28 -18.31 -8.00
N ALA A 78 6.67 -17.38 -7.13
CA ALA A 78 8.06 -17.29 -6.73
C ALA A 78 8.40 -18.12 -5.47
N SER A 79 7.44 -18.54 -4.64
CA SER A 79 7.73 -18.90 -3.22
C SER A 79 8.54 -17.82 -2.46
N VAL A 80 8.74 -16.66 -3.09
CA VAL A 80 9.50 -15.54 -2.59
C VAL A 80 8.54 -14.73 -1.75
N THR A 81 8.69 -14.86 -0.44
CA THR A 81 8.26 -13.79 0.44
C THR A 81 9.06 -12.54 0.07
N LEU A 82 8.40 -11.40 -0.12
CA LEU A 82 9.04 -10.08 -0.09
C LEU A 82 9.40 -9.76 1.37
N SER A 83 10.03 -10.70 2.08
CA SER A 83 10.34 -10.67 3.51
C SER A 83 11.30 -9.52 3.85
N HIS A 84 12.14 -9.11 2.90
CA HIS A 84 13.01 -7.95 3.07
C HIS A 84 12.24 -6.62 3.06
N LEU A 85 11.01 -6.60 2.53
CA LEU A 85 10.23 -5.39 2.37
C LEU A 85 9.69 -4.91 3.72
N ARG A 86 9.94 -3.63 4.01
CA ARG A 86 9.57 -2.98 5.27
C ARG A 86 8.52 -1.88 5.09
N SER A 87 8.48 -1.29 3.89
CA SER A 87 7.53 -0.24 3.52
C SER A 87 6.93 -0.56 2.15
N PHE A 88 5.61 -0.72 2.10
CA PHE A 88 4.86 -0.91 0.86
C PHE A 88 3.81 0.19 0.69
N GLN A 89 3.73 0.74 -0.53
CA GLN A 89 2.68 1.66 -0.92
C GLN A 89 2.15 1.26 -2.29
N SER A 90 0.85 1.08 -2.42
CA SER A 90 0.19 0.81 -3.69
C SER A 90 -0.83 1.89 -4.06
N GLU A 91 -1.00 2.08 -5.36
CA GLU A 91 -2.16 2.72 -5.96
C GLU A 91 -2.76 1.77 -6.99
N VAL A 92 -3.93 1.22 -6.70
CA VAL A 92 -4.65 0.27 -7.55
C VAL A 92 -5.88 0.96 -8.12
N LYS A 93 -6.11 0.82 -9.43
CA LYS A 93 -7.27 1.44 -10.08
C LYS A 93 -8.52 0.59 -10.00
N SER A 94 -8.39 -0.73 -10.17
CA SER A 94 -9.48 -1.67 -9.96
C SER A 94 -9.83 -1.79 -8.48
N ILE A 95 -10.92 -2.51 -8.22
CA ILE A 95 -11.25 -2.94 -6.85
C ILE A 95 -10.16 -3.92 -6.39
N VAL A 96 -9.72 -3.74 -5.14
CA VAL A 96 -8.87 -4.67 -4.42
C VAL A 96 -9.77 -5.65 -3.68
N GLU A 97 -9.83 -6.87 -4.21
CA GLU A 97 -10.55 -8.01 -3.61
C GLU A 97 -9.85 -8.44 -2.31
N GLU A 98 -10.61 -8.93 -1.34
CA GLU A 98 -10.09 -9.34 -0.03
C GLU A 98 -8.96 -10.38 -0.16
N ILE A 99 -9.16 -11.39 -1.01
CA ILE A 99 -8.18 -12.47 -1.23
C ILE A 99 -6.86 -11.96 -1.80
N GLY A 100 -6.90 -10.97 -2.70
CA GLY A 100 -5.71 -10.36 -3.27
C GLY A 100 -4.93 -9.57 -2.21
N LEU A 101 -5.64 -8.89 -1.32
CA LEU A 101 -5.02 -8.19 -0.18
C LEU A 101 -4.42 -9.17 0.82
N GLN A 102 -5.11 -10.26 1.17
CA GLN A 102 -4.57 -11.31 2.05
C GLN A 102 -3.26 -11.88 1.50
N ARG A 103 -3.22 -12.23 0.21
CA ARG A 103 -2.00 -12.74 -0.46
C ARG A 103 -0.84 -11.74 -0.40
N LEU A 104 -1.13 -10.45 -0.62
CA LEU A 104 -0.13 -9.39 -0.51
C LEU A 104 0.46 -9.28 0.91
N LEU A 105 -0.40 -9.31 1.94
CA LEU A 105 0.04 -9.20 3.33
C LEU A 105 0.86 -10.42 3.75
N LEU A 106 0.43 -11.62 3.37
CA LEU A 106 1.16 -12.88 3.60
C LEU A 106 2.55 -12.86 2.95
N ALA A 107 2.67 -12.29 1.75
CA ALA A 107 3.95 -12.18 1.08
C ALA A 107 4.92 -11.16 1.74
N CYS A 108 4.41 -10.25 2.56
CA CYS A 108 5.19 -9.17 3.18
C CYS A 108 5.08 -9.18 4.72
N PRO A 109 5.53 -10.26 5.40
CA PRO A 109 5.29 -10.48 6.84
C PRO A 109 6.01 -9.47 7.76
N HIS A 110 6.90 -8.66 7.19
CA HIS A 110 7.85 -7.81 7.90
C HIS A 110 7.61 -6.32 7.70
N LEU A 111 6.47 -5.95 7.10
CA LEU A 111 6.06 -4.56 6.95
C LEU A 111 5.82 -3.91 8.30
N TYR A 112 6.41 -2.73 8.48
CA TYR A 112 6.01 -1.80 9.54
C TYR A 112 5.17 -0.65 8.99
N LYS A 113 5.27 -0.39 7.67
CA LYS A 113 4.53 0.70 6.99
C LYS A 113 3.80 0.18 5.76
N LEU A 114 2.49 0.36 5.77
CA LEU A 114 1.60 -0.01 4.68
C LEU A 114 0.74 1.18 4.26
N ALA A 115 0.68 1.46 2.96
CA ALA A 115 -0.22 2.45 2.39
C ALA A 115 -0.97 1.84 1.19
N LEU A 116 -2.29 1.78 1.28
CA LEU A 116 -3.15 1.22 0.24
C LEU A 116 -4.00 2.33 -0.36
N GLY A 117 -3.81 2.56 -1.66
CA GLY A 117 -4.60 3.48 -2.47
C GLY A 117 -5.49 2.73 -3.46
N GLY A 118 -6.75 3.15 -3.60
CA GLY A 118 -7.73 2.50 -4.48
C GLY A 118 -8.90 1.90 -3.70
N LYS A 119 -9.98 1.51 -4.38
CA LYS A 119 -11.18 0.93 -3.74
C LYS A 119 -10.84 -0.46 -3.18
N ILE A 120 -11.16 -0.70 -1.92
CA ILE A 120 -11.01 -2.00 -1.26
C ILE A 120 -12.42 -2.55 -1.03
N GLU A 121 -12.65 -3.80 -1.38
CA GLU A 121 -13.93 -4.47 -1.15
C GLU A 121 -14.16 -4.69 0.35
N LYS A 122 -13.23 -5.42 0.99
CA LYS A 122 -13.27 -5.74 2.41
C LYS A 122 -11.87 -5.83 2.97
N LEU A 123 -11.70 -5.46 4.24
CA LEU A 123 -10.44 -5.64 4.95
C LEU A 123 -10.33 -7.10 5.44
N PRO A 124 -9.14 -7.70 5.38
CA PRO A 124 -8.90 -9.01 5.97
C PRO A 124 -8.97 -8.96 7.50
N GLU A 125 -8.96 -10.13 8.14
CA GLU A 125 -8.93 -10.24 9.60
C GLU A 125 -7.63 -9.70 10.18
N PHE A 126 -7.68 -9.22 11.43
CA PHE A 126 -6.56 -8.51 12.06
C PHE A 126 -5.27 -9.35 12.11
N HIS A 127 -5.39 -10.66 12.31
CA HIS A 127 -4.26 -11.60 12.38
C HIS A 127 -3.61 -11.87 11.02
N GLN A 128 -4.22 -11.44 9.91
CA GLN A 128 -3.64 -11.54 8.57
C GLN A 128 -2.74 -10.33 8.24
N PHE A 129 -2.79 -9.26 9.06
CA PHE A 129 -1.87 -8.15 8.92
C PHE A 129 -0.48 -8.49 9.48
N PRO A 130 0.59 -7.89 8.93
CA PRO A 130 1.93 -8.04 9.47
C PRO A 130 2.00 -7.61 10.95
N PRO A 131 2.58 -8.44 11.84
CA PRO A 131 2.55 -8.17 13.28
C PRO A 131 3.31 -6.91 13.69
N ASN A 132 4.27 -6.47 12.87
CA ASN A 132 5.09 -5.29 13.12
C ASN A 132 4.50 -4.00 12.53
N LEU A 133 3.25 -4.04 12.04
CA LEU A 133 2.63 -2.89 11.38
C LEU A 133 2.39 -1.75 12.37
N THR A 134 3.16 -0.67 12.23
CA THR A 134 3.06 0.54 13.05
C THR A 134 2.34 1.67 12.35
N LYS A 135 2.38 1.69 11.01
CA LYS A 135 1.75 2.72 10.20
C LYS A 135 0.89 2.14 9.09
N LEU A 136 -0.40 2.46 9.12
CA LEU A 136 -1.36 2.15 8.07
C LEU A 136 -1.92 3.43 7.46
N THR A 137 -2.01 3.46 6.14
CA THR A 137 -2.70 4.52 5.41
C THR A 137 -3.66 3.90 4.40
N LEU A 138 -4.94 4.23 4.52
CA LEU A 138 -6.00 3.87 3.59
C LEU A 138 -6.40 5.13 2.83
N GLN A 139 -6.25 5.13 1.51
CA GLN A 139 -6.53 6.27 0.66
C GLN A 139 -7.53 5.90 -0.42
N GLY A 140 -8.71 6.53 -0.41
CA GLY A 140 -9.73 6.23 -1.42
C GLY A 140 -10.23 4.79 -1.40
N SER A 141 -10.09 4.12 -0.25
CA SER A 141 -10.53 2.75 0.00
C SER A 141 -12.04 2.56 -0.12
N ARG A 142 -12.84 3.61 0.15
CA ARG A 142 -14.30 3.60 0.02
C ARG A 142 -14.94 2.41 0.76
N LEU A 143 -14.39 2.03 1.90
CA LEU A 143 -14.90 0.92 2.71
C LEU A 143 -16.34 1.22 3.14
N GLU A 144 -17.22 0.25 2.98
CA GLU A 144 -18.64 0.35 3.38
C GLU A 144 -18.87 -0.24 4.77
N GLU A 145 -18.13 -1.30 5.11
CA GLU A 145 -18.04 -1.87 6.46
C GLU A 145 -17.09 -1.05 7.35
N ASP A 146 -17.36 -1.03 8.65
CA ASP A 146 -16.55 -0.31 9.64
C ASP A 146 -15.15 -0.92 9.74
N PRO A 147 -14.08 -0.19 9.36
CA PRO A 147 -12.72 -0.69 9.46
C PRO A 147 -12.23 -0.87 10.91
N MET A 148 -12.82 -0.19 11.90
CA MET A 148 -12.34 -0.23 13.28
C MET A 148 -12.46 -1.64 13.88
N ALA A 149 -13.49 -2.40 13.50
CA ALA A 149 -13.71 -3.78 13.95
C ALA A 149 -12.50 -4.72 13.73
N THR A 150 -11.66 -4.40 12.72
CA THR A 150 -10.40 -5.07 12.43
C THR A 150 -9.21 -4.27 12.95
N LEU A 151 -9.14 -2.98 12.59
CA LEU A 151 -7.93 -2.19 12.76
C LEU A 151 -7.59 -1.93 14.23
N GLU A 152 -8.59 -1.84 15.11
CA GLU A 152 -8.38 -1.60 16.54
C GLU A 152 -7.65 -2.73 17.25
N LYS A 153 -7.69 -3.94 16.69
CA LYS A 153 -7.05 -5.15 17.22
C LYS A 153 -5.58 -5.27 16.83
N LEU A 154 -5.07 -4.36 15.99
CA LEU A 154 -3.67 -4.37 15.56
C LEU A 154 -2.76 -3.90 16.71
N PRO A 155 -1.88 -4.78 17.24
CA PRO A 155 -1.24 -4.54 18.54
C PRO A 155 -0.22 -3.41 18.53
N ASN A 156 0.46 -3.20 17.39
CA ASN A 156 1.56 -2.24 17.25
C ASN A 156 1.18 -1.00 16.45
N LEU A 157 -0.08 -0.87 16.02
CA LEU A 157 -0.49 0.23 15.16
C LEU A 157 -0.49 1.54 15.94
N SER A 158 0.43 2.44 15.58
CA SER A 158 0.59 3.75 16.23
C SER A 158 0.16 4.92 15.36
N ILE A 159 0.04 4.71 14.04
CA ILE A 159 -0.37 5.72 13.07
C ILE A 159 -1.40 5.13 12.10
N LEU A 160 -2.62 5.67 12.11
CA LEU A 160 -3.69 5.28 11.18
C LEU A 160 -4.21 6.49 10.39
N HIS A 161 -4.00 6.49 9.08
CA HIS A 161 -4.52 7.54 8.21
C HIS A 161 -5.67 7.02 7.33
N LEU A 162 -6.81 7.69 7.38
CA LEU A 162 -7.98 7.48 6.51
C LEU A 162 -8.17 8.73 5.64
N ILE A 163 -7.80 8.65 4.35
CA ILE A 163 -7.65 9.82 3.47
C ILE A 163 -8.53 9.67 2.22
N ASN A 164 -9.01 10.79 1.66
CA ASN A 164 -9.65 10.86 0.34
C ASN A 164 -10.82 9.86 0.14
N ASN A 165 -11.84 9.89 0.98
CA ASN A 165 -12.97 8.92 0.96
C ASN A 165 -12.52 7.48 1.25
N ALA A 166 -11.69 7.29 2.27
CA ALA A 166 -11.29 5.95 2.73
C ALA A 166 -12.46 5.13 3.29
N PHE A 167 -13.46 5.80 3.87
CA PHE A 167 -14.68 5.19 4.40
C PHE A 167 -15.92 5.88 3.80
N LYS A 168 -16.94 5.08 3.49
CA LYS A 168 -18.23 5.47 2.93
C LYS A 168 -19.42 4.91 3.73
N GLY A 169 -19.18 4.07 4.73
CA GLY A 169 -20.22 3.60 5.65
C GLY A 169 -20.77 4.72 6.52
N LYS A 170 -21.72 4.37 7.38
CA LYS A 170 -22.46 5.33 8.20
C LYS A 170 -21.68 5.79 9.43
N GLU A 171 -21.03 4.86 10.12
CA GLU A 171 -20.41 5.07 11.42
C GLU A 171 -19.14 4.23 11.56
N MET A 172 -18.15 4.77 12.27
CA MET A 172 -16.99 4.01 12.74
C MET A 172 -17.03 3.97 14.27
N VAL A 173 -17.07 2.76 14.83
CA VAL A 173 -17.13 2.51 16.26
C VAL A 173 -15.78 1.94 16.69
N CYS A 174 -15.10 2.66 17.58
CA CYS A 174 -13.85 2.23 18.17
C CYS A 174 -14.07 1.85 19.63
N SER A 175 -13.54 0.72 20.06
CA SER A 175 -13.49 0.40 21.48
C SER A 175 -12.57 1.37 22.21
N SER A 176 -12.98 1.82 23.40
CA SER A 176 -12.13 2.55 24.35
C SER A 176 -10.84 1.83 24.73
N LYS A 177 -10.79 0.49 24.61
CA LYS A 177 -9.58 -0.33 24.81
C LYS A 177 -8.92 -0.75 23.50
N GLY A 178 -9.48 -0.35 22.37
CA GLY A 178 -8.91 -0.56 21.04
C GLY A 178 -7.61 0.22 20.87
N PHE A 179 -6.76 -0.23 19.96
CA PHE A 179 -5.50 0.40 19.60
C PHE A 179 -4.52 0.66 20.76
N PRO A 180 -3.84 -0.38 21.27
CA PRO A 180 -2.96 -0.27 22.44
C PRO A 180 -1.82 0.75 22.31
N GLN A 181 -1.41 1.11 21.08
CA GLN A 181 -0.24 1.94 20.78
C GLN A 181 -0.59 3.18 19.95
N LEU A 182 -1.87 3.45 19.67
CA LEU A 182 -2.27 4.54 18.78
C LEU A 182 -2.19 5.88 19.51
N ASN A 183 -1.30 6.74 19.03
CA ASN A 183 -1.30 8.12 19.46
C ASN A 183 -2.57 8.80 18.94
N LEU A 184 -3.44 9.24 19.85
CA LEU A 184 -4.73 9.93 19.57
C LEU A 184 -4.62 11.08 18.55
N TYR A 185 -3.45 11.72 18.44
CA TYR A 185 -3.16 12.74 17.42
C TYR A 185 -3.18 12.24 15.97
N SER A 186 -3.19 10.92 15.75
CA SER A 186 -3.09 10.31 14.42
C SER A 186 -4.42 9.83 13.86
N LEU A 187 -5.54 9.91 14.59
CA LEU A 187 -6.87 9.52 14.12
C LEU A 187 -7.36 10.50 13.05
N ALA A 188 -6.98 10.19 11.81
CA ALA A 188 -7.28 10.79 10.51
C ALA A 188 -8.09 12.10 10.45
N THR A 189 -7.48 13.11 9.83
CA THR A 189 -8.22 14.11 9.03
C THR A 189 -8.89 13.41 7.85
N CYS A 190 -10.23 13.32 7.84
CA CYS A 190 -10.97 12.93 6.65
C CYS A 190 -10.88 14.09 5.65
N THR A 191 -9.87 14.09 4.79
CA THR A 191 -9.81 15.05 3.69
C THR A 191 -10.70 14.55 2.58
N THR A 192 -11.79 15.27 2.32
CA THR A 192 -12.64 15.05 1.15
C THR A 192 -12.36 16.14 0.14
N ARG A 193 -12.06 15.76 -1.11
CA ARG A 193 -11.88 16.71 -2.22
C ARG A 193 -13.26 17.00 -2.83
N ARG A 194 -13.82 18.18 -2.58
CA ARG A 194 -15.02 18.69 -3.28
C ARG A 194 -14.61 19.97 -4.02
N ASN A 195 -14.80 20.02 -5.34
CA ASN A 195 -14.53 21.20 -6.18
C ASN A 195 -13.14 21.84 -6.02
N GLY A 196 -12.08 21.04 -5.88
CA GLY A 196 -10.71 21.56 -5.79
C GLY A 196 -10.30 22.14 -4.43
N VAL A 197 -11.19 22.12 -3.43
CA VAL A 197 -10.91 22.56 -2.06
C VAL A 197 -10.77 21.36 -1.13
N TRP A 198 -9.73 21.37 -0.29
CA TRP A 198 -9.50 20.36 0.74
C TRP A 198 -10.40 20.66 1.94
N LEU A 199 -11.48 19.91 2.11
CA LEU A 199 -12.30 19.99 3.32
C LEU A 199 -11.76 18.99 4.33
N LYS A 200 -11.19 19.49 5.45
CA LYS A 200 -10.98 18.68 6.66
C LYS A 200 -12.35 18.46 7.29
N LYS A 201 -12.91 17.26 7.17
CA LYS A 201 -14.04 16.85 8.02
C LYS A 201 -13.49 16.00 9.17
N PRO A 202 -13.95 16.20 10.41
CA PRO A 202 -13.69 15.23 11.46
C PRO A 202 -14.27 13.87 11.01
N CYS A 203 -13.50 12.79 11.16
CA CYS A 203 -14.05 11.44 10.97
C CYS A 203 -15.14 11.23 12.03
N PRO A 204 -16.29 10.60 11.68
CA PRO A 204 -17.31 10.21 12.65
C PRO A 204 -16.83 8.95 13.38
N VAL A 205 -15.78 9.09 14.19
CA VAL A 205 -15.33 8.02 15.09
C VAL A 205 -16.00 8.25 16.43
N TYR A 206 -16.84 7.29 16.82
CA TYR A 206 -17.43 7.22 18.14
C TYR A 206 -16.61 6.24 18.97
N VAL A 207 -16.24 6.65 20.18
CA VAL A 207 -15.52 5.80 21.14
C VAL A 207 -16.55 5.31 22.15
N ASN A 208 -16.72 3.99 22.26
CA ASN A 208 -17.59 3.35 23.25
C ASN A 208 -16.79 2.80 24.44
#